data_AF-A0A921IJU9-F1
#
_entry.id   AF-A0A921IJU9-F1
#
_cell.length_a   1.000
_cell.length_b   1.000
_cell.length_c   1.000
_cell.angle_alpha   90.00
_cell.angle_beta   90.00
_cell.angle_gamma   90.00
#
_symmetry.space_group_name_H-M   'P 1'
#
loop_
_entity.id
_entity.type
_entity.pdbx_description
1 polymer ?
#
loop_
_entity_poly.entity_id
_entity_poly.type
_entity_poly.pdbx_seq_one_letter_code
_entity_poly.pdbx_strand_id
1 'polypeptide(L)'
;MLKTNARNALVGRYWRSFVVCLIASLLGGGIGLNVTYSVNSLSDGLSNLPTSTLLLILGGLLLYWIFSILWSTFIGSPLTVGRCRYFMESRQSPSPIGTLFSVFRTPYLNVVKVEFLVSLKIAVGMVLFLIPGIYWAYCYAMVPYLLAENPYMTTSRAMQLSKEMMYGEKLHYFLLELSFLGWMLLCLLSFGIGSFFLSPYMAATFAEFYAAMRAKAFAQGLTNSQELGGFVRHDASAF
;
A
#
# COMPACT_ATOMS: atom_id res chain seq x y z
N MET A 1 -8.40 -18.79 10.99
CA MET A 1 -9.56 -17.89 11.16
C MET A 1 -9.48 -16.63 10.30
N LEU A 2 -8.35 -15.91 10.25
CA LEU A 2 -8.18 -14.69 9.42
C LEU A 2 -8.51 -14.87 7.93
N LYS A 3 -7.98 -15.93 7.30
CA LYS A 3 -8.26 -16.26 5.88
C LYS A 3 -9.74 -16.57 5.60
N THR A 4 -10.42 -17.19 6.56
CA THR A 4 -11.84 -17.54 6.46
C THR A 4 -12.72 -16.29 6.58
N ASN A 5 -12.38 -15.35 7.46
CA ASN A 5 -13.06 -14.06 7.57
C ASN A 5 -12.84 -13.18 6.33
N ALA A 6 -11.60 -13.13 5.81
CA ALA A 6 -11.30 -12.43 4.56
C ALA A 6 -12.11 -12.99 3.38
N ARG A 7 -12.26 -14.32 3.30
CA ARG A 7 -13.11 -14.97 2.29
C ARG A 7 -14.57 -14.54 2.46
N ASN A 8 -15.12 -14.60 3.67
CA ASN A 8 -16.50 -14.21 3.94
C ASN A 8 -16.77 -12.72 3.65
N ALA A 9 -15.81 -11.83 3.90
CA ALA A 9 -15.92 -10.40 3.58
C ALA A 9 -15.96 -10.13 2.06
N LEU A 10 -15.41 -11.04 1.25
CA LEU A 10 -15.33 -10.91 -0.21
C LEU A 10 -16.45 -11.63 -0.97
N VAL A 11 -17.15 -12.58 -0.33
CA VAL A 11 -18.29 -13.30 -0.93
C VAL A 11 -19.43 -12.31 -1.22
N GLY A 12 -19.82 -12.21 -2.50
CA GLY A 12 -20.88 -11.30 -2.97
C GLY A 12 -20.44 -9.89 -3.40
N ARG A 13 -19.18 -9.49 -3.13
CA ARG A 13 -18.65 -8.13 -3.46
C ARG A 13 -17.38 -8.15 -4.30
N TYR A 14 -16.93 -9.35 -4.67
CA TYR A 14 -15.66 -9.63 -5.31
C TYR A 14 -15.32 -8.71 -6.49
N TRP A 15 -16.28 -8.49 -7.38
CA TRP A 15 -16.09 -7.66 -8.57
C TRP A 15 -15.76 -6.20 -8.26
N ARG A 16 -16.31 -5.63 -7.18
CA ARG A 16 -16.03 -4.25 -6.78
C ARG A 16 -14.62 -4.12 -6.20
N SER A 17 -14.20 -5.07 -5.36
CA SER A 17 -12.84 -5.11 -4.81
C SER A 17 -11.79 -5.35 -5.89
N PHE A 18 -12.12 -6.13 -6.91
CA PHE A 18 -11.28 -6.31 -8.10
C PHE A 18 -11.05 -4.99 -8.84
N VAL A 19 -12.12 -4.26 -9.15
CA VAL A 19 -12.04 -2.95 -9.84
C VAL A 19 -11.25 -1.94 -9.00
N VAL A 20 -11.42 -1.94 -7.68
CA VAL A 20 -10.66 -1.09 -6.75
C VAL A 20 -9.16 -1.36 -6.83
N CYS A 21 -8.75 -2.64 -6.79
CA CYS A 21 -7.35 -3.01 -6.94
C CYS A 21 -6.82 -2.67 -8.34
N LEU A 22 -7.61 -2.86 -9.39
CA LEU A 22 -7.21 -2.55 -10.76
C LEU A 22 -6.98 -1.04 -10.94
N ILE A 23 -7.91 -0.21 -10.48
CA ILE A 23 -7.80 1.26 -10.52
C ILE A 23 -6.58 1.72 -9.73
N ALA A 24 -6.38 1.19 -8.52
CA ALA A 24 -5.26 1.61 -7.70
C ALA A 24 -3.91 1.10 -8.21
N SER A 25 -3.86 -0.06 -8.86
CA SER A 25 -2.68 -0.53 -9.60
C SER A 25 -2.41 0.35 -10.82
N LEU A 26 -3.41 0.71 -11.61
CA LEU A 26 -3.23 1.55 -12.80
C LEU A 26 -2.80 2.99 -12.44
N LEU A 27 -3.45 3.60 -11.45
CA LEU A 27 -3.19 4.99 -11.06
C LEU A 27 -2.01 5.13 -10.08
N GLY A 28 -1.75 4.12 -9.25
CA GLY A 28 -0.64 4.10 -8.30
C GLY A 28 0.72 3.74 -8.92
N GLY A 29 0.79 3.63 -10.25
CA GLY A 29 2.04 3.41 -10.98
C GLY A 29 2.39 1.95 -11.27
N GLY A 30 1.39 1.08 -11.48
CA GLY A 30 1.62 -0.36 -11.65
C GLY A 30 0.83 -1.03 -12.77
N ILE A 31 1.44 -1.06 -13.96
CA ILE A 31 1.70 -2.33 -14.65
C ILE A 31 3.23 -2.41 -14.77
N GLY A 32 3.86 -3.23 -13.93
CA GLY A 32 5.28 -3.56 -14.08
C GLY A 32 5.48 -4.46 -15.28
N LEU A 33 5.40 -3.91 -16.49
CA LEU A 33 6.00 -4.55 -17.66
C LEU A 33 7.51 -4.55 -17.39
N ASN A 34 8.01 -5.69 -16.90
CA ASN A 34 9.43 -5.97 -16.97
C ASN A 34 9.76 -6.13 -18.45
N VAL A 35 9.99 -5.02 -19.14
CA VAL A 35 10.55 -5.05 -20.47
C VAL A 35 12.02 -5.41 -20.24
N THR A 36 12.37 -6.66 -20.50
CA THR A 36 13.75 -7.11 -20.55
C THR A 36 14.41 -6.42 -21.73
N TYR A 37 14.94 -5.20 -21.50
CA TYR A 37 15.75 -4.53 -22.49
C TYR A 37 17.12 -5.21 -22.52
N SER A 38 17.45 -5.84 -23.64
CA SER A 38 18.80 -6.37 -23.85
C SER A 38 19.78 -5.19 -23.89
N VAL A 39 20.61 -5.06 -22.86
CA VAL A 39 21.62 -3.98 -22.72
C VAL A 39 22.56 -3.90 -23.91
N ASN A 40 22.81 -5.03 -24.58
CA ASN A 40 23.65 -5.10 -25.78
C ASN A 40 23.00 -4.41 -26.98
N SER A 41 21.67 -4.52 -27.14
CA SER A 41 20.94 -3.81 -28.20
C SER A 41 20.78 -2.31 -27.92
N LEU A 42 20.81 -1.91 -26.65
CA LEU A 42 20.82 -0.51 -26.24
C LEU A 42 22.18 0.15 -26.46
N SER A 43 23.30 -0.54 -26.16
CA SER A 43 24.66 0.01 -26.37
C SER A 43 25.00 0.25 -27.83
N ASP A 44 24.57 -0.65 -28.72
CA ASP A 44 24.79 -0.51 -30.15
C ASP A 44 23.93 0.62 -30.75
N GLY A 45 22.72 0.81 -30.25
CA GLY A 45 21.86 1.94 -30.62
C GLY A 45 22.36 3.29 -30.10
N LEU A 46 22.90 3.34 -28.88
CA LEU A 46 23.35 4.58 -28.24
C LEU A 46 24.72 5.07 -28.75
N SER A 47 25.61 4.16 -29.13
CA SER A 47 26.96 4.47 -29.61
C SER A 47 27.00 5.07 -31.01
N ASN A 48 25.98 4.80 -31.84
CA ASN A 48 25.83 5.34 -33.19
C ASN A 48 25.15 6.72 -33.23
N LEU A 49 24.73 7.25 -32.07
CA LEU A 49 24.02 8.53 -31.98
C LEU A 49 24.98 9.69 -31.69
N PRO A 50 24.75 10.88 -32.29
CA PRO A 50 25.53 12.06 -31.99
C PRO A 50 25.36 12.48 -30.52
N THR A 51 26.43 12.96 -29.89
CA THR A 51 26.51 13.29 -28.45
C THR A 51 25.39 14.24 -27.98
N SER A 52 24.94 15.16 -28.84
CA SER A 52 23.82 16.07 -28.58
C SER A 52 22.48 15.35 -28.41
N THR A 53 22.21 14.32 -29.20
CA THR A 53 20.99 13.51 -29.07
C THR A 53 21.02 12.62 -27.83
N LEU A 54 22.20 12.11 -27.47
CA LEU A 54 22.40 11.34 -26.25
C LEU A 54 22.14 12.18 -24.99
N LEU A 55 22.58 13.45 -24.99
CA LEU A 55 22.29 14.39 -23.90
C LEU A 55 20.79 14.69 -23.75
N LEU A 56 20.07 14.85 -24.88
CA LEU A 56 18.62 15.06 -24.87
C LEU A 56 17.85 13.84 -24.37
N ILE A 57 18.28 12.63 -24.76
CA ILE A 57 17.69 11.37 -24.29
C ILE A 57 17.92 11.20 -22.78
N LEU A 58 19.15 11.42 -22.30
CA LEU A 58 19.46 11.37 -20.86
C LEU A 58 18.67 12.42 -20.07
N GLY A 59 18.55 13.64 -20.59
CA GLY A 59 17.72 14.69 -19.99
C GLY A 59 16.25 14.30 -19.92
N GLY A 60 15.70 13.75 -21.01
CA GLY A 60 14.33 13.24 -21.06
C GLY A 60 14.08 12.08 -20.10
N LEU A 61 15.02 11.14 -19.98
CA LEU A 61 14.95 10.02 -19.05
C LEU A 61 15.01 10.48 -17.59
N LEU A 62 15.85 11.47 -17.28
CA LEU A 62 15.90 12.09 -15.95
C LEU A 62 14.58 12.75 -15.58
N LEU A 63 14.00 13.54 -16.51
CA LEU A 63 12.70 14.18 -16.29
C LEU A 63 11.59 13.15 -16.12
N TYR A 64 11.58 12.08 -16.91
CA TYR A 64 10.64 10.97 -16.75
C TYR A 64 10.78 10.29 -15.39
N TRP A 65 12.02 10.04 -14.94
CA TRP A 65 12.30 9.46 -13.61
C TRP A 65 11.77 10.34 -12.48
N ILE A 66 12.04 11.64 -12.54
CA ILE A 66 11.57 12.62 -11.55
C ILE A 66 10.04 12.69 -11.56
N PHE A 67 9.41 12.75 -12.73
CA PHE A 67 7.96 12.75 -12.89
C PHE A 67 7.33 11.47 -12.33
N SER A 68 7.93 10.31 -12.57
CA SER A 68 7.47 9.02 -12.04
C SER A 68 7.51 8.97 -10.50
N ILE A 69 8.59 9.48 -9.88
CA ILE A 69 8.69 9.59 -8.42
C ILE A 69 7.60 10.53 -7.89
N LEU A 70 7.42 11.70 -8.52
CA LEU A 70 6.38 12.66 -8.13
C LEU A 70 4.99 12.03 -8.23
N TRP A 71 4.68 11.38 -9.35
CA TRP A 71 3.41 10.71 -9.57
C TRP A 71 3.14 9.63 -8.52
N SER A 72 4.12 8.75 -8.28
CA SER A 72 4.02 7.69 -7.27
C SER A 72 3.80 8.25 -5.85
N THR A 73 4.51 9.33 -5.50
CA THR A 73 4.40 9.94 -4.17
C THR A 73 3.09 10.71 -3.98
N PHE A 74 2.67 11.49 -4.96
CA PHE A 74 1.48 12.35 -4.84
C PHE A 74 0.17 11.60 -5.08
N ILE A 75 0.18 10.56 -5.93
CA ILE A 75 -1.03 9.84 -6.33
C ILE A 75 -0.99 8.42 -5.78
N GLY A 76 0.13 7.71 -5.88
CA GLY A 76 0.27 6.33 -5.40
C GLY A 76 0.14 6.18 -3.88
N SER A 77 0.77 7.05 -3.10
CA SER A 77 0.68 7.01 -1.63
C SER A 77 -0.75 7.21 -1.11
N PRO A 78 -1.49 8.29 -1.45
CA PRO A 78 -2.87 8.46 -0.99
C PRO A 78 -3.83 7.42 -1.58
N LEU A 79 -3.57 6.88 -2.78
CA LEU A 79 -4.32 5.73 -3.29
C LEU A 79 -4.10 4.47 -2.45
N THR A 80 -2.88 4.23 -1.97
CA THR A 80 -2.59 3.09 -1.09
C THR A 80 -3.36 3.20 0.22
N VAL A 81 -3.37 4.39 0.83
CA VAL A 81 -4.19 4.69 2.02
C VAL A 81 -5.68 4.56 1.72
N GLY A 82 -6.13 5.00 0.53
CA GLY A 82 -7.51 4.86 0.08
C GLY A 82 -7.94 3.40 -0.13
N ARG A 83 -7.03 2.53 -0.61
CA ARG A 83 -7.27 1.08 -0.68
C ARG A 83 -7.42 0.49 0.72
N CYS A 84 -6.51 0.81 1.63
CA CYS A 84 -6.58 0.36 3.02
C CYS A 84 -7.92 0.76 3.65
N ARG A 85 -8.35 2.01 3.45
CA ARG A 85 -9.65 2.50 3.89
C ARG A 85 -10.82 1.70 3.30
N TYR A 86 -10.83 1.50 1.98
CA TYR A 86 -11.90 0.73 1.32
C TYR A 86 -12.00 -0.71 1.88
N PHE A 87 -10.87 -1.40 2.08
CA PHE A 87 -10.90 -2.77 2.61
C PHE A 87 -11.32 -2.83 4.08
N MET A 88 -11.01 -1.81 4.87
CA MET A 88 -11.47 -1.72 6.26
C MET A 88 -12.95 -1.34 6.37
N GLU A 89 -13.44 -0.39 5.56
CA GLU A 89 -14.87 -0.05 5.47
C GLU A 89 -15.67 -1.26 4.93
N SER A 90 -15.14 -2.00 3.95
CA SER A 90 -15.79 -3.17 3.35
C SER A 90 -16.00 -4.34 4.33
N ARG A 91 -15.30 -4.36 5.47
CA ARG A 91 -15.55 -5.34 6.55
C ARG A 91 -16.80 -5.02 7.36
N GLN A 92 -17.17 -3.74 7.46
CA GLN A 92 -18.29 -3.28 8.27
C GLN A 92 -19.54 -3.01 7.42
N SER A 93 -19.37 -2.57 6.16
CA SER A 93 -20.50 -2.28 5.27
C SER A 93 -20.12 -2.21 3.78
N PRO A 94 -21.11 -2.33 2.85
CA PRO A 94 -20.93 -2.02 1.43
C PRO A 94 -20.23 -0.68 1.20
N SER A 95 -18.95 -0.70 0.88
CA SER A 95 -18.22 0.54 0.59
C SER A 95 -18.32 0.89 -0.89
N PRO A 96 -18.70 2.12 -1.26
CA PRO A 96 -18.66 2.55 -2.64
C PRO A 96 -17.22 2.68 -3.14
N ILE A 97 -17.00 2.51 -4.45
CA ILE A 97 -15.68 2.69 -5.09
C ILE A 97 -15.13 4.11 -4.82
N GLY A 98 -16.00 5.10 -4.59
CA GLY A 98 -15.63 6.46 -4.21
C GLY A 98 -14.85 6.58 -2.89
N THR A 99 -14.87 5.57 -2.01
CA THR A 99 -14.06 5.57 -0.78
C THR A 99 -12.55 5.57 -1.09
N LEU A 100 -12.11 5.00 -2.22
CA LEU A 100 -10.71 5.10 -2.68
C LEU A 100 -10.25 6.55 -2.79
N PHE A 101 -11.11 7.41 -3.32
CA PHE A 101 -10.80 8.82 -3.56
C PHE A 101 -11.16 9.72 -2.36
N SER A 102 -11.73 9.16 -1.30
CA SER A 102 -12.09 9.93 -0.10
C SER A 102 -10.87 10.56 0.58
N VAL A 103 -9.69 9.93 0.44
CA VAL A 103 -8.41 10.42 0.96
C VAL A 103 -8.01 11.76 0.36
N PHE A 104 -8.42 12.03 -0.89
CA PHE A 104 -8.20 13.33 -1.55
C PHE A 104 -9.12 14.44 -1.02
N ARG A 105 -10.22 14.12 -0.33
CA ARG A 105 -11.13 15.11 0.28
C ARG A 105 -10.77 15.46 1.73
N THR A 106 -10.09 14.56 2.43
CA THR A 106 -9.45 14.79 3.74
C THR A 106 -8.13 15.58 3.56
N PRO A 107 -7.42 16.05 4.60
CA PRO A 107 -6.12 16.70 4.46
C PRO A 107 -5.07 15.78 3.83
N TYR A 108 -5.10 15.67 2.50
CA TYR A 108 -4.34 14.72 1.71
C TYR A 108 -2.83 15.02 1.79
N LEU A 109 -2.46 16.31 1.95
CA LEU A 109 -1.08 16.73 2.11
C LEU A 109 -0.43 16.15 3.36
N ASN A 110 -1.19 15.98 4.47
CA ASN A 110 -0.64 15.34 5.66
C ASN A 110 -0.41 13.85 5.40
N VAL A 111 -1.37 13.16 4.77
CA VAL A 111 -1.26 11.75 4.41
C VAL A 111 -0.06 11.50 3.48
N VAL A 112 0.07 12.31 2.42
CA VAL A 112 1.20 12.25 1.48
C VAL A 112 2.52 12.50 2.21
N LYS A 113 2.58 13.51 3.08
CA LYS A 113 3.78 13.84 3.85
C LYS A 113 4.21 12.70 4.77
N VAL A 114 3.27 12.08 5.50
CA VAL A 114 3.59 10.97 6.42
C VAL A 114 4.07 9.76 5.64
N GLU A 115 3.34 9.35 4.61
CA GLU A 115 3.72 8.22 3.74
C GLU A 115 5.06 8.45 3.05
N PHE A 116 5.32 9.67 2.56
CA PHE A 116 6.60 10.03 1.95
C PHE A 116 7.76 9.92 2.95
N LEU A 117 7.60 10.42 4.18
CA LEU A 117 8.65 10.35 5.20
C LEU A 117 8.93 8.90 5.64
N VAL A 118 7.88 8.07 5.74
CA VAL A 118 8.03 6.65 6.03
C VAL A 118 8.75 5.93 4.89
N SER A 119 8.33 6.18 3.65
CA SER A 119 8.94 5.62 2.44
C SER A 119 10.40 6.04 2.31
N LEU A 120 10.72 7.32 2.57
CA LEU A 120 12.07 7.84 2.60
C LEU A 120 12.92 7.11 3.65
N LYS A 121 12.38 6.90 4.85
CA LYS A 121 13.09 6.18 5.91
C LYS A 121 13.39 4.73 5.51
N ILE A 122 12.42 4.05 4.92
CA ILE A 122 12.59 2.68 4.42
C ILE A 122 13.62 2.65 3.29
N ALA A 123 13.54 3.58 2.33
CA ALA A 123 14.47 3.68 1.21
C ALA A 123 15.92 3.93 1.69
N VAL A 124 16.12 4.86 2.62
CA VAL A 124 17.42 5.10 3.26
C VAL A 124 17.91 3.83 3.95
N GLY A 125 17.02 3.11 4.64
CA GLY A 125 17.34 1.80 5.23
C GLY A 125 17.83 0.82 4.19
N MET A 126 17.08 0.65 3.09
CA MET A 126 17.39 -0.27 2.01
C MET A 126 18.70 0.07 1.29
N VAL A 127 19.00 1.36 1.09
CA VAL A 127 20.25 1.84 0.46
C VAL A 127 21.45 1.64 1.39
N LEU A 128 21.28 1.88 2.69
CA LEU A 128 22.38 1.74 3.66
C LEU A 128 22.71 0.27 3.92
N PHE A 129 21.70 -0.56 4.16
CA PHE A 129 21.82 -2.01 4.31
C PHE A 129 20.47 -2.70 4.04
N LEU A 130 20.48 -3.80 3.28
CA LEU A 130 19.26 -4.52 2.92
C LEU A 130 18.44 -4.98 4.16
N ILE A 131 19.13 -5.47 5.21
CA ILE A 131 18.50 -6.02 6.43
C ILE A 131 17.71 -4.95 7.23
N PRO A 132 18.28 -3.79 7.63
CA PRO A 132 17.53 -2.76 8.35
C PRO A 132 16.42 -2.12 7.51
N GLY A 133 16.57 -2.04 6.18
CA GLY A 133 15.49 -1.58 5.30
C GLY A 133 14.26 -2.48 5.38
N ILE A 134 14.45 -3.80 5.27
CA ILE A 134 13.38 -4.80 5.42
C ILE A 134 12.76 -4.71 6.83
N TYR A 135 13.59 -4.61 7.88
CA TYR A 135 13.09 -4.47 9.24
C TYR A 135 12.20 -3.24 9.44
N TRP A 136 12.57 -2.08 8.88
CA TRP A 136 11.75 -0.88 8.95
C TRP A 136 10.47 -0.99 8.14
N ALA A 137 10.50 -1.65 6.98
CA ALA A 137 9.28 -1.92 6.20
C ALA A 137 8.24 -2.68 7.04
N TYR A 138 8.64 -3.73 7.76
CA TYR A 138 7.74 -4.45 8.66
C TYR A 138 7.29 -3.62 9.86
N CYS A 139 8.15 -2.76 10.43
CA CYS A 139 7.76 -1.92 11.55
C CYS A 139 6.71 -0.87 11.16
N TYR A 140 6.76 -0.35 9.93
CA TYR A 140 5.91 0.73 9.46
C TYR A 140 4.76 0.29 8.54
N ALA A 141 4.55 -1.02 8.39
CA ALA A 141 3.49 -1.59 7.55
C ALA A 141 2.06 -1.16 7.98
N MET A 142 1.85 -0.73 9.23
CA MET A 142 0.54 -0.31 9.74
C MET A 142 0.25 1.18 9.56
N VAL A 143 1.26 2.00 9.19
CA VAL A 143 1.11 3.44 8.95
C VAL A 143 0.00 3.80 7.96
N PRO A 144 -0.11 3.15 6.77
CA PRO A 144 -1.17 3.49 5.83
C PRO A 144 -2.58 3.22 6.38
N TYR A 145 -2.73 2.21 7.24
CA TYR A 145 -4.00 1.89 7.89
C TYR A 145 -4.33 2.90 9.00
N LEU A 146 -3.33 3.36 9.75
CA LEU A 146 -3.49 4.42 10.76
C LEU A 146 -3.93 5.74 10.11
N LEU A 147 -3.32 6.12 8.98
CA LEU A 147 -3.69 7.32 8.22
C LEU A 147 -5.06 7.19 7.54
N ALA A 148 -5.47 5.98 7.18
CA ALA A 148 -6.79 5.71 6.63
C ALA A 148 -7.90 6.01 7.65
N GLU A 149 -7.67 5.68 8.93
CA GLU A 149 -8.61 5.99 10.02
C GLU A 149 -8.49 7.45 10.50
N ASN A 150 -7.26 7.94 10.66
CA ASN A 150 -7.00 9.29 11.15
C ASN A 150 -6.00 10.03 10.26
N PRO A 151 -6.49 10.79 9.25
CA PRO A 151 -5.64 11.53 8.32
C PRO A 151 -4.97 12.75 8.96
N TYR A 152 -5.34 13.13 10.19
CA TYR A 152 -4.75 14.26 10.94
C TYR A 152 -3.57 13.82 11.83
N MET A 153 -3.25 12.52 11.88
CA MET A 153 -2.16 12.02 12.72
C MET A 153 -0.79 12.53 12.26
N THR A 154 0.04 12.98 13.20
CA THR A 154 1.41 13.43 12.93
C THR A 154 2.32 12.26 12.56
N THR A 155 3.31 12.49 11.69
CA THR A 155 4.30 11.47 11.26
C THR A 155 4.91 10.70 12.43
N SER A 156 5.40 11.40 13.46
CA SER A 156 6.04 10.77 14.62
C SER A 156 5.09 9.84 15.38
N ARG A 157 3.83 10.27 15.56
CA ARG A 157 2.81 9.46 16.25
C ARG A 157 2.43 8.24 15.43
N ALA A 158 2.24 8.39 14.12
CA ALA A 158 1.94 7.26 13.23
C ALA A 158 3.06 6.21 13.20
N MET A 159 4.32 6.66 13.13
CA MET A 159 5.49 5.78 13.14
C MET A 159 5.69 5.09 14.49
N GLN A 160 5.50 5.82 15.59
CA GLN A 160 5.59 5.26 16.94
C GLN A 160 4.51 4.19 17.15
N LEU A 161 3.25 4.54 16.87
CA LEU A 161 2.12 3.65 17.08
C LEU A 161 2.22 2.40 16.20
N SER A 162 2.60 2.53 14.91
CA SER A 162 2.86 1.37 14.05
C SER A 162 3.97 0.47 14.60
N LYS A 163 5.06 1.04 15.13
CA LYS A 163 6.16 0.28 15.71
C LYS A 163 5.74 -0.48 16.98
N GLU A 164 4.94 0.15 17.83
CA GLU A 164 4.40 -0.47 19.06
C GLU A 164 3.39 -1.58 18.73
N MET A 165 2.48 -1.33 17.79
CA MET A 165 1.52 -2.34 17.29
C MET A 165 2.21 -3.57 16.69
N MET A 166 3.34 -3.36 16.00
CA MET A 166 4.12 -4.44 15.38
C MET A 166 5.12 -5.11 16.33
N TYR A 167 5.24 -4.65 17.58
CA TYR A 167 6.17 -5.24 18.53
C TYR A 167 5.71 -6.66 18.93
N GLY A 168 6.58 -7.65 18.72
CA GLY A 168 6.28 -9.07 18.94
C GLY A 168 5.46 -9.76 17.83
N GLU A 169 4.93 -9.01 16.86
CA GLU A 169 4.02 -9.54 15.82
C GLU A 169 4.65 -9.61 14.42
N LYS A 170 5.90 -9.18 14.29
CA LYS A 170 6.66 -9.18 13.01
C LYS A 170 6.77 -10.58 12.41
N LEU A 171 6.97 -11.59 13.26
CA LEU A 171 7.08 -12.98 12.83
C LEU A 171 5.72 -13.50 12.32
N HIS A 172 4.62 -13.17 13.00
CA HIS A 172 3.28 -13.52 12.51
C HIS A 172 2.97 -12.86 11.17
N TYR A 173 3.37 -11.61 10.99
CA TYR A 173 3.24 -10.91 9.71
C TYR A 173 4.09 -11.57 8.61
N PHE A 174 5.34 -11.96 8.90
CA PHE A 174 6.18 -12.71 7.96
C PHE A 174 5.59 -14.08 7.59
N LEU A 175 5.07 -14.82 8.55
CA LEU A 175 4.38 -16.09 8.29
C LEU A 175 3.11 -15.90 7.45
N LEU A 176 2.39 -14.80 7.68
CA LEU A 176 1.23 -14.44 6.87
C LEU A 176 1.66 -14.24 5.41
N GLU A 177 2.73 -13.49 5.16
CA GLU A 177 3.30 -13.30 3.82
C GLU A 177 3.80 -14.60 3.19
N LEU A 178 4.51 -15.44 3.95
CA LEU A 178 4.97 -16.76 3.48
C LEU A 178 3.79 -17.63 3.04
N SER A 179 2.65 -17.52 3.73
CA SER A 179 1.44 -18.23 3.39
C SER A 179 0.76 -17.74 2.08
N PHE A 180 1.11 -16.53 1.62
CA PHE A 180 0.71 -15.96 0.33
C PHE A 180 1.74 -16.18 -0.77
N LEU A 181 3.00 -16.42 -0.41
CA LEU A 181 4.09 -16.66 -1.36
C LEU A 181 3.80 -17.86 -2.27
N GLY A 182 3.17 -18.92 -1.74
CA GLY A 182 2.70 -20.04 -2.56
C GLY A 182 1.66 -19.60 -3.61
N TRP A 183 0.69 -18.77 -3.23
CA TRP A 183 -0.30 -18.23 -4.16
C TRP A 183 0.32 -17.29 -5.19
N MET A 184 1.32 -16.48 -4.79
CA MET A 184 2.07 -15.64 -5.72
C MET A 184 2.83 -16.48 -6.76
N LEU A 185 3.42 -17.61 -6.37
CA LEU A 185 4.09 -18.53 -7.30
C LEU A 185 3.09 -19.12 -8.31
N LEU A 186 1.88 -19.47 -7.87
CA LEU A 186 0.79 -19.90 -8.76
C LEU A 186 0.31 -18.77 -9.70
N CYS A 187 0.29 -17.53 -9.21
CA CYS A 187 -0.04 -16.35 -10.03
C CYS A 187 1.02 -16.12 -11.12
N LEU A 188 2.30 -16.33 -10.79
CA LEU A 188 3.40 -16.23 -11.74
C LEU A 188 3.28 -17.30 -12.84
N LEU A 189 2.94 -18.54 -12.45
CA LEU A 189 2.76 -19.65 -13.39
C LEU A 189 1.53 -19.46 -14.31
N SER A 190 0.51 -18.70 -13.87
CA SER A 190 -0.70 -18.40 -14.63
C SER A 190 -0.60 -17.11 -15.47
N PHE A 191 0.62 -16.74 -15.93
CA PHE A 191 0.88 -15.52 -16.70
C PHE A 191 0.41 -14.23 -16.01
N GLY A 192 0.34 -14.22 -14.67
CA GLY A 192 -0.05 -13.06 -13.88
C GLY A 192 -1.56 -12.82 -13.76
N ILE A 193 -2.41 -13.64 -14.40
CA ILE A 193 -3.88 -13.48 -14.30
C ILE A 193 -4.37 -13.74 -12.87
N GLY A 194 -3.74 -14.71 -12.17
CA GLY A 194 -4.03 -14.97 -10.77
C GLY A 194 -3.75 -13.78 -9.84
N SER A 195 -2.82 -12.88 -10.21
CA SER A 195 -2.45 -11.71 -9.40
C SER A 195 -3.64 -10.78 -9.18
N PHE A 196 -4.46 -10.60 -10.22
CA PHE A 196 -5.66 -9.76 -10.12
C PHE A 196 -6.68 -10.33 -9.14
N PHE A 197 -6.77 -11.65 -9.03
CA PHE A 197 -7.69 -12.30 -8.10
C PHE A 197 -7.14 -12.36 -6.68
N LEU A 198 -5.81 -12.47 -6.55
CA LEU A 198 -5.12 -12.56 -5.28
C LEU A 198 -5.00 -11.20 -4.57
N SER A 199 -4.82 -10.12 -5.33
CA SER A 199 -4.68 -8.75 -4.82
C SER A 199 -5.79 -8.33 -3.83
N PRO A 200 -7.11 -8.45 -4.16
CA PRO A 200 -8.17 -8.09 -3.22
C PRO A 200 -8.25 -9.03 -2.02
N TYR A 201 -7.90 -10.30 -2.17
CA TYR A 201 -7.86 -11.26 -1.08
C TYR A 201 -6.74 -10.96 -0.09
N MET A 202 -5.55 -10.64 -0.60
CA MET A 202 -4.41 -10.24 0.20
C MET A 202 -4.68 -8.94 0.96
N ALA A 203 -5.24 -7.93 0.28
CA ALA A 203 -5.61 -6.66 0.91
C ALA A 203 -6.68 -6.83 2.01
N ALA A 204 -7.70 -7.68 1.80
CA ALA A 204 -8.67 -8.01 2.83
C ALA A 204 -8.03 -8.71 4.05
N THR A 205 -7.07 -9.61 3.81
CA THR A 205 -6.40 -10.35 4.88
C THR A 205 -5.50 -9.46 5.73
N PHE A 206 -4.77 -8.52 5.12
CA PHE A 206 -4.00 -7.53 5.85
C PHE A 206 -4.88 -6.52 6.60
N ALA A 207 -6.05 -6.16 6.07
CA ALA A 207 -7.02 -5.34 6.79
C ALA A 207 -7.59 -6.05 8.04
N GLU A 208 -7.83 -7.37 7.97
CA GLU A 208 -8.19 -8.19 9.14
C GLU A 208 -7.05 -8.23 10.17
N PHE A 209 -5.81 -8.43 9.71
CA PHE A 209 -4.63 -8.39 10.58
C PHE A 209 -4.51 -7.06 11.30
N TYR A 210 -4.67 -5.93 10.60
CA TYR A 210 -4.64 -4.61 11.19
C TYR A 210 -5.69 -4.45 12.31
N ALA A 211 -6.92 -4.92 12.13
CA ALA A 211 -7.91 -4.82 13.20
C ALA A 211 -7.60 -5.70 14.42
N ALA A 212 -6.99 -6.87 14.22
CA ALA A 212 -6.49 -7.66 15.33
C ALA A 212 -5.41 -6.89 16.11
N MET A 213 -4.49 -6.22 15.40
CA MET A 213 -3.46 -5.38 16.01
C MET A 213 -4.06 -4.15 16.70
N ARG A 214 -5.09 -3.54 16.12
CA ARG A 214 -5.80 -2.41 16.70
C ARG A 214 -6.51 -2.80 18.01
N ALA A 215 -7.20 -3.94 18.02
CA ALA A 215 -7.84 -4.47 19.23
C ALA A 215 -6.80 -4.74 20.34
N LYS A 216 -5.63 -5.29 19.97
CA LYS A 216 -4.50 -5.48 20.88
C LYS A 216 -3.96 -4.14 21.40
N ALA A 217 -3.84 -3.12 20.55
CA ALA A 217 -3.36 -1.80 20.93
C ALA A 217 -4.31 -1.08 21.90
N PHE A 218 -5.63 -1.23 21.72
CA PHE A 218 -6.62 -0.76 22.69
C PHE A 218 -6.52 -1.50 24.03
N ALA A 219 -6.36 -2.83 24.01
CA ALA A 219 -6.19 -3.62 25.22
C ALA A 219 -4.91 -3.25 26.01
N GLN A 220 -3.88 -2.78 25.31
CA GLN A 220 -2.61 -2.33 25.91
C GLN A 220 -2.60 -0.84 26.28
N GLY A 221 -3.68 -0.08 26.02
CA GLY A 221 -3.75 1.35 26.31
C GLY A 221 -2.83 2.23 25.47
N LEU A 222 -2.36 1.74 24.31
CA LEU A 222 -1.44 2.49 23.43
C LEU A 222 -2.13 3.62 22.66
N THR A 223 -3.44 3.50 22.45
CA THR A 223 -4.26 4.43 21.68
C THR A 223 -5.72 4.36 22.16
N ASN A 224 -6.53 5.36 21.77
CA ASN A 224 -7.92 5.53 22.20
C ASN A 224 -8.88 5.55 21.01
N SER A 225 -10.17 5.31 21.25
CA SER A 225 -11.23 5.42 20.22
C SER A 225 -11.35 6.82 19.60
N GLN A 226 -10.85 7.87 20.28
CA GLN A 226 -10.75 9.23 19.73
C GLN A 226 -9.60 9.39 18.71
N GLU A 227 -8.50 8.64 18.88
CA GLU A 227 -7.39 8.64 17.92
C GLU A 227 -7.65 7.69 16.74
N LEU A 228 -8.33 6.57 17.00
CA LEU A 228 -8.68 5.53 16.04
C LEU A 228 -10.15 5.13 16.24
N GLY A 229 -11.07 5.90 15.65
CA GLY A 229 -12.52 5.64 15.76
C GLY A 229 -12.99 4.42 14.99
N GLY A 230 -12.23 3.97 13.99
CA GLY A 230 -12.71 2.99 13.02
C GLY A 230 -13.74 3.57 12.06
N PHE A 231 -14.34 2.68 11.27
CA PHE A 231 -15.22 3.06 10.17
C PHE A 231 -16.70 2.82 10.44
N VAL A 232 -17.09 2.70 11.71
CA VAL A 232 -18.50 2.50 12.08
C VAL A 232 -19.23 3.78 11.69
N ARG A 233 -20.05 3.70 10.64
CA ARG A 233 -21.07 4.72 10.43
C ARG A 233 -21.99 4.62 11.64
N HIS A 234 -22.07 5.67 12.45
CA HIS A 234 -23.30 5.89 13.19
C HIS A 234 -24.37 6.02 12.11
N ASP A 235 -25.18 4.98 11.94
CA ASP A 235 -26.36 5.07 11.10
C ASP A 235 -27.10 6.33 11.57
N ALA A 236 -27.20 7.30 10.67
CA ALA A 236 -28.11 8.42 10.82
C ALA A 236 -29.53 7.86 10.84
N SER A 237 -29.90 7.36 12.01
CA SER A 237 -31.21 6.85 12.40
C SER A 237 -31.61 7.53 13.71
N ALA A 238 -31.54 8.86 13.69
CA ALA A 238 -32.19 9.75 14.64
C ALA A 238 -32.10 11.15 14.05
N PHE A 239 -33.10 11.53 13.24
CA PHE A 239 -33.83 12.80 13.24
C PHE A 239 -34.76 12.81 12.02
#